data_AF-A0A0C9WWZ0-F1
#
_entry.id   AF-A0A0C9WWZ0-F1
#
_cell.length_a   1.000
_cell.length_b   1.000
_cell.length_c   1.000
_cell.angle_alpha   90.00
_cell.angle_beta   90.00
_cell.angle_gamma   90.00
#
_symmetry.space_group_name_H-M   'P 1'
#
loop_
_entity.id
_entity.type
_entity.pdbx_description
1 polymer ?
#
loop_
_entity_poly.entity_id
_entity_poly.type
_entity_poly.pdbx_seq_one_letter_code
_entity_poly.pdbx_strand_id
1 'polypeptide(L)'
;MSTRKKKSITSLQQIYDSIMELLLKVKPVLDNRKDQNWRVAVEDLNQVASLAESFSDQRPRSSKSWSHLADSLDQEGVNLWNTSGLIGKCEGDDARAHLAALRLAAFRLVEAGLETKPGIESPLFLSID
;
A
#
# COMPACT_ATOMS: atom_id res chain seq x y z
N MET A 1 17.39 7.83 -23.69
CA MET A 1 16.18 7.38 -22.94
C MET A 1 16.46 6.98 -21.47
N SER A 2 17.54 7.43 -20.82
CA SER A 2 17.95 6.98 -19.47
C SER A 2 17.43 7.86 -18.32
N THR A 3 17.16 9.14 -18.57
CA THR A 3 16.78 10.13 -17.54
C THR A 3 15.38 9.94 -16.97
N ARG A 4 14.44 9.39 -17.75
CA ARG A 4 13.05 9.16 -17.32
C ARG A 4 12.93 8.04 -16.27
N LYS A 5 13.69 6.95 -16.44
CA LYS A 5 13.68 5.81 -15.51
C LYS A 5 14.24 6.20 -14.14
N LYS A 6 15.31 7.00 -14.11
CA LYS A 6 15.93 7.45 -12.86
C LYS A 6 14.99 8.35 -12.04
N LYS A 7 14.26 9.27 -12.69
CA LYS A 7 13.24 10.12 -12.02
C LYS A 7 12.09 9.30 -11.43
N SER A 8 11.61 8.28 -12.13
CA SER A 8 10.52 7.41 -11.65
C SER A 8 10.94 6.54 -10.45
N ILE A 9 12.20 6.09 -10.41
CA ILE A 9 12.70 5.34 -9.25
C ILE A 9 12.81 6.26 -8.02
N THR A 10 13.29 7.50 -8.20
CA THR A 10 13.33 8.48 -7.13
C THR A 10 11.92 8.85 -6.63
N SER A 11 10.92 8.92 -7.52
CA SER A 11 9.54 9.19 -7.10
C SER A 11 8.91 8.02 -6.32
N LEU A 12 9.19 6.76 -6.70
CA LEU A 12 8.72 5.59 -5.95
C LEU A 12 9.33 5.49 -4.55
N GLN A 13 10.63 5.79 -4.43
CA GLN A 13 11.28 5.84 -3.12
C GLN A 13 10.65 6.91 -2.23
N GLN A 14 10.37 8.10 -2.77
CA GLN A 14 9.71 9.17 -2.02
C GLN A 14 8.29 8.79 -1.57
N ILE A 15 7.53 8.11 -2.43
CA ILE A 15 6.20 7.59 -2.08
C ILE A 15 6.32 6.55 -0.97
N TYR A 16 7.27 5.61 -1.09
CA TYR A 16 7.55 4.62 -0.06
C TYR A 16 7.91 5.26 1.29
N ASP A 17 8.85 6.21 1.30
CA ASP A 17 9.27 6.90 2.53
C ASP A 17 8.08 7.61 3.19
N SER A 18 7.24 8.27 2.39
CA SER A 18 6.02 8.93 2.87
C SER A 18 5.01 7.94 3.48
N ILE A 19 4.84 6.76 2.88
CA ILE A 19 4.01 5.69 3.43
C ILE A 19 4.58 5.25 4.78
N MET A 20 5.88 4.98 4.87
CA MET A 20 6.51 4.50 6.10
C MET A 20 6.40 5.51 7.23
N GLU A 21 6.57 6.81 6.96
CA GLU A 21 6.37 7.87 7.96
C GLU A 21 4.94 7.90 8.51
N LEU A 22 3.93 7.74 7.65
CA LEU A 22 2.53 7.68 8.09
C LEU A 22 2.27 6.42 8.92
N LEU A 23 2.80 5.26 8.51
CA LEU A 23 2.65 4.01 9.26
C LEU A 23 3.27 4.09 10.66
N LEU A 24 4.40 4.78 10.81
CA LEU A 24 5.02 5.02 12.12
C LEU A 24 4.14 5.84 13.06
N LYS A 25 3.30 6.73 12.52
CA LYS A 25 2.34 7.54 13.31
C LYS A 25 1.08 6.74 13.67
N VAL A 26 0.60 5.92 12.73
CA VAL A 26 -0.66 5.17 12.90
C VAL A 26 -0.49 3.99 13.85
N LYS A 27 0.60 3.21 13.75
CA LYS A 27 0.79 1.97 14.53
C LYS A 27 0.61 2.15 16.05
N PRO A 28 1.20 3.17 16.71
CA PRO A 28 0.99 3.40 18.14
C PRO A 28 -0.48 3.65 18.52
N VAL A 29 -1.24 4.31 17.65
CA VAL A 29 -2.67 4.58 17.86
C VAL A 29 -3.50 3.29 17.75
N LEU A 30 -3.11 2.38 16.85
CA LEU A 30 -3.75 1.06 16.72
C LEU A 30 -3.49 0.18 17.96
N ASP A 31 -2.30 0.29 18.55
CA ASP A 31 -1.94 -0.44 19.77
C ASP A 31 -2.66 0.11 21.01
N ASN A 32 -2.81 1.44 21.10
CA ASN A 32 -3.46 2.13 22.23
C ASN A 32 -4.90 2.56 21.93
N ARG A 33 -5.84 1.64 22.11
CA ARG A 33 -7.28 1.80 21.81
C ARG A 33 -8.01 2.90 22.57
N LYS A 34 -7.38 3.53 23.58
CA LYS A 34 -7.97 4.61 24.37
C LYS A 34 -7.64 6.00 23.82
N ASP A 35 -6.80 6.09 22.80
CA ASP A 35 -6.39 7.38 22.26
C ASP A 35 -7.47 8.04 21.41
N GLN A 36 -7.72 9.31 21.72
CA GLN A 36 -8.70 10.18 21.04
C GLN A 36 -8.25 10.61 19.63
N ASN A 37 -7.07 10.16 19.21
CA ASN A 37 -6.42 10.53 17.94
C ASN A 37 -6.86 9.67 16.76
N TRP A 38 -7.90 8.84 16.92
CA TRP A 38 -8.30 7.93 15.86
C TRP A 38 -8.76 8.63 14.58
N ARG A 39 -9.36 9.82 14.69
CA ARG A 39 -9.71 10.63 13.51
C ARG A 39 -8.49 10.97 12.66
N VAL A 40 -7.38 11.36 13.31
CA VAL A 40 -6.11 11.64 12.63
C VAL A 40 -5.55 10.36 12.01
N ALA A 41 -5.61 9.24 12.74
CA ALA A 41 -5.16 7.95 12.22
C ALA A 41 -5.96 7.50 10.98
N VAL A 42 -7.27 7.79 10.90
CA VAL A 42 -8.09 7.50 9.73
C VAL A 42 -7.67 8.33 8.53
N GLU A 43 -7.38 9.62 8.73
CA GLU A 43 -6.88 10.49 7.67
C GLU A 43 -5.53 10.00 7.15
N ASP A 44 -4.61 9.67 8.07
CA ASP A 44 -3.30 9.09 7.74
C ASP A 44 -3.45 7.75 6.99
N LEU A 45 -4.39 6.87 7.39
CA LEU A 45 -4.67 5.59 6.72
C LEU A 45 -5.21 5.80 5.30
N ASN A 46 -6.10 6.76 5.10
CA ASN A 46 -6.60 7.10 3.76
C ASN A 46 -5.48 7.68 2.88
N GLN A 47 -4.57 8.46 3.46
CA GLN A 47 -3.39 8.95 2.76
C GLN A 47 -2.44 7.80 2.39
N VAL A 48 -2.20 6.84 3.29
CA VAL A 48 -1.45 5.61 2.99
C VAL A 48 -2.09 4.86 1.82
N ALA A 49 -3.41 4.68 1.81
CA ALA A 49 -4.10 4.01 0.71
C ALA A 49 -3.89 4.73 -0.64
N SER A 50 -3.99 6.06 -0.64
CA SER A 50 -3.81 6.89 -1.83
C SER A 50 -2.36 6.85 -2.35
N LEU A 51 -1.38 6.86 -1.44
CA LEU A 51 0.03 6.76 -1.79
C LEU A 51 0.38 5.36 -2.32
N ALA A 52 -0.18 4.30 -1.74
CA ALA A 52 0.05 2.92 -2.18
C ALA A 52 -0.58 2.66 -3.56
N GLU A 53 -1.75 3.23 -3.85
CA GLU A 53 -2.33 3.23 -5.20
C GLU A 53 -1.41 3.96 -6.19
N SER A 54 -0.94 5.17 -5.84
CA SER A 54 0.00 5.93 -6.66
C SER A 54 1.34 5.19 -6.89
N PHE A 55 1.82 4.46 -5.89
CA PHE A 55 2.99 3.58 -6.01
C PHE A 55 2.71 2.51 -7.06
N SER A 56 1.57 1.82 -6.98
CA SER A 56 1.15 0.77 -7.90
C SER A 56 1.07 1.26 -9.35
N ASP A 57 0.50 2.45 -9.56
CA ASP A 57 0.35 3.08 -10.88
C ASP A 57 1.69 3.50 -11.51
N GLN A 58 2.62 3.99 -10.70
CA GLN A 58 3.92 4.50 -11.17
C GLN A 58 4.97 3.41 -11.35
N ARG A 59 4.73 2.20 -10.82
CA ARG A 59 5.69 1.11 -10.75
C ARG A 59 5.99 0.51 -12.13
N PRO A 60 7.26 0.53 -12.61
CA PRO A 60 7.61 -0.07 -13.89
C PRO A 60 7.48 -1.60 -13.89
N ARG A 61 6.74 -2.18 -14.84
CA ARG A 61 6.43 -3.62 -14.92
C ARG A 61 7.61 -4.61 -14.93
N SER A 62 8.84 -4.18 -15.22
CA SER A 62 10.00 -5.09 -15.39
C SER A 62 11.26 -4.73 -14.58
N SER A 63 11.17 -3.77 -13.65
CA SER A 63 12.38 -3.33 -12.92
C SER A 63 12.53 -4.04 -11.58
N LYS A 64 13.62 -4.81 -11.42
CA LYS A 64 14.00 -5.40 -10.13
C LYS A 64 14.35 -4.35 -9.06
N SER A 65 14.60 -3.10 -9.45
CA SER A 65 15.08 -2.05 -8.53
C SER A 65 14.09 -1.67 -7.44
N TRP A 66 12.78 -1.86 -7.64
CA TRP A 66 11.75 -1.51 -6.66
C TRP A 66 11.14 -2.72 -5.95
N SER A 67 11.53 -3.94 -6.31
CA SER A 67 10.98 -5.20 -5.75
C SER A 67 11.02 -5.20 -4.22
N HIS A 68 12.17 -4.87 -3.63
CA HIS A 68 12.32 -4.77 -2.18
C HIS A 68 11.38 -3.75 -1.51
N LEU A 69 11.01 -2.65 -2.19
CA LEU A 69 10.05 -1.69 -1.68
C LEU A 69 8.64 -2.29 -1.70
N ALA A 70 8.30 -2.96 -2.81
CA ALA A 70 7.02 -3.65 -2.96
C ALA A 70 6.86 -4.78 -1.92
N ASP A 71 7.89 -5.62 -1.71
CA ASP A 71 7.89 -6.68 -0.70
C ASP A 71 7.69 -6.11 0.72
N SER A 72 8.32 -4.97 1.02
CA SER A 72 8.16 -4.26 2.30
C SER A 72 6.72 -3.74 2.47
N LEU A 73 6.14 -3.14 1.42
CA LEU A 73 4.75 -2.68 1.44
C LEU A 73 3.76 -3.83 1.61
N ASP A 74 3.98 -4.99 0.96
CA ASP A 74 3.17 -6.20 1.15
C ASP A 74 3.17 -6.63 2.62
N GLN A 75 4.37 -6.74 3.21
CA GLN A 75 4.53 -7.13 4.60
C GLN A 75 3.79 -6.18 5.56
N GLU A 76 3.89 -4.87 5.32
CA GLU A 76 3.17 -3.87 6.10
C GLU A 76 1.65 -3.95 5.92
N GLY A 77 1.19 -4.21 4.69
CA GLY A 77 -0.22 -4.44 4.38
C GLY A 77 -0.78 -5.64 5.13
N VAL A 78 -0.07 -6.77 5.14
CA VAL A 78 -0.44 -7.98 5.90
C VAL A 78 -0.47 -7.69 7.41
N ASN A 79 0.51 -6.96 7.93
CA ASN A 79 0.54 -6.58 9.35
C ASN A 79 -0.69 -5.75 9.74
N LEU A 80 -1.02 -4.70 8.96
CA LEU A 80 -2.21 -3.87 9.17
C LEU A 80 -3.51 -4.68 9.07
N TRP A 81 -3.59 -5.60 8.11
CA TRP A 81 -4.75 -6.47 7.95
C TRP A 81 -4.98 -7.32 9.20
N ASN A 82 -3.93 -7.93 9.74
CA ASN A 82 -3.99 -8.71 10.97
C ASN A 82 -4.42 -7.86 12.17
N THR A 83 -3.88 -6.65 12.30
CA THR A 83 -4.27 -5.69 13.35
C THR A 83 -5.75 -5.30 13.24
N SER A 84 -6.29 -5.19 12.02
CA SER A 84 -7.72 -4.92 11.80
C SER A 84 -8.64 -5.97 12.41
N GLY A 85 -8.21 -7.24 12.41
CA GLY A 85 -8.94 -8.35 13.04
C GLY A 85 -9.05 -8.21 14.56
N LEU A 86 -8.10 -7.51 15.19
CA LEU A 86 -8.10 -7.27 16.64
C LEU A 86 -9.03 -6.10 17.03
N ILE A 87 -9.26 -5.15 16.12
CA ILE A 87 -10.05 -3.93 16.34
C ILE A 87 -11.55 -4.16 16.07
N GLY A 88 -11.90 -5.09 15.18
CA GLY A 88 -13.30 -5.39 14.80
C GLY A 88 -14.23 -5.92 15.90
N LYS A 89 -13.78 -5.93 17.17
CA LYS A 89 -14.59 -6.25 18.35
C LYS A 89 -15.14 -5.01 19.08
N CYS A 90 -14.82 -3.79 18.62
CA CYS A 90 -15.35 -2.54 19.19
C CYS A 90 -16.70 -2.19 18.55
N GLU A 91 -17.75 -2.07 19.36
CA GLU A 91 -19.09 -1.69 18.93
C GLU A 91 -19.21 -0.15 18.80
N GLY A 92 -19.70 0.34 17.66
CA GLY A 92 -19.95 1.76 17.38
C GLY A 92 -19.85 2.13 15.90
N ASP A 93 -20.56 3.17 15.45
CA ASP A 93 -20.52 3.64 14.04
C ASP A 93 -19.13 4.13 13.63
N ASP A 94 -18.45 4.83 14.54
CA ASP A 94 -17.07 5.28 14.33
C ASP A 94 -16.14 4.07 14.14
N ALA A 95 -16.33 2.99 14.90
CA ALA A 95 -15.52 1.78 14.80
C ALA A 95 -15.61 1.11 13.40
N ARG A 96 -16.75 1.24 12.70
CA ARG A 96 -16.90 0.72 11.33
C ARG A 96 -16.12 1.54 10.31
N ALA A 97 -16.18 2.87 10.40
CA ALA A 97 -15.41 3.77 9.53
C ALA A 97 -13.90 3.57 9.75
N HIS A 98 -13.50 3.43 11.00
CA HIS A 98 -12.14 3.14 11.43
C HIS A 98 -11.60 1.84 10.84
N LEU A 99 -12.40 0.77 10.96
CA LEU A 99 -12.06 -0.54 10.41
C LEU A 99 -12.00 -0.53 8.88
N ALA A 100 -12.89 0.22 8.24
CA ALA A 100 -12.92 0.36 6.78
C ALA A 100 -11.64 1.05 6.26
N ALA A 101 -11.24 2.17 6.86
CA ALA A 101 -10.01 2.88 6.49
C ALA A 101 -8.77 2.00 6.68
N LEU A 102 -8.71 1.27 7.81
CA LEU A 102 -7.61 0.36 8.11
C LEU A 102 -7.50 -0.78 7.09
N ARG A 103 -8.63 -1.42 6.75
CA ARG A 103 -8.65 -2.51 5.76
C ARG A 103 -8.36 -2.02 4.35
N LEU A 104 -8.82 -0.82 3.99
CA LEU A 104 -8.52 -0.21 2.71
C LEU A 104 -7.02 0.05 2.56
N ALA A 105 -6.39 0.67 3.56
CA ALA A 105 -4.94 0.92 3.56
C ALA A 105 -4.16 -0.40 3.47
N ALA A 106 -4.52 -1.39 4.29
CA ALA A 106 -3.91 -2.72 4.25
C ALA A 106 -4.00 -3.37 2.86
N PHE A 107 -5.19 -3.34 2.25
CA PHE A 107 -5.41 -3.89 0.91
C PHE A 107 -4.55 -3.20 -0.15
N ARG A 108 -4.48 -1.87 -0.14
CA ARG A 108 -3.68 -1.11 -1.13
C ARG A 108 -2.19 -1.34 -0.97
N LEU A 109 -1.70 -1.53 0.25
CA LEU A 109 -0.30 -1.89 0.50
C LEU A 109 0.06 -3.26 -0.04
N VAL A 110 -0.80 -4.27 0.20
CA VAL A 110 -0.65 -5.61 -0.41
C VAL A 110 -0.68 -5.51 -1.93
N GLU A 111 -1.64 -4.78 -2.49
CA GLU A 111 -1.74 -4.57 -3.95
C GLU A 111 -0.49 -3.91 -4.54
N ALA A 112 0.09 -2.92 -3.84
CA ALA A 112 1.35 -2.28 -4.23
C ALA A 112 2.56 -3.24 -4.18
N GLY A 113 2.46 -4.29 -3.37
CA GLY A 113 3.43 -5.37 -3.24
C GLY A 113 3.33 -6.45 -4.31
N LEU A 114 2.11 -6.81 -4.73
CA LEU A 114 1.86 -7.88 -5.70
C LEU A 114 2.57 -7.61 -7.03
N GLU A 115 3.27 -8.61 -7.59
CA GLU A 115 3.79 -8.51 -8.96
C GLU A 115 2.63 -8.29 -9.96
N THR A 116 2.80 -7.37 -10.90
CA THR A 116 1.83 -7.30 -12.01
C THR A 116 1.92 -8.61 -12.75
N LYS A 117 0.79 -9.34 -12.83
CA LYS A 117 0.68 -10.62 -13.55
C LYS A 117 1.60 -10.58 -14.77
N PRO A 118 2.55 -11.53 -14.92
CA PRO A 118 3.23 -11.68 -16.20
C PRO A 118 2.10 -11.73 -17.22
N GLY A 119 2.18 -10.85 -18.22
CA GLY A 119 1.08 -10.66 -19.14
C GLY A 119 0.58 -12.04 -19.54
N ILE A 120 -0.74 -12.19 -19.61
CA ILE A 120 -1.26 -13.06 -20.65
C ILE A 120 -0.79 -12.36 -21.92
N GLU A 121 0.48 -12.58 -22.28
CA GLU A 121 1.01 -12.28 -23.59
C GLU A 121 0.16 -13.21 -24.43
N SER A 122 -0.91 -12.66 -25.03
CA SER A 122 -1.57 -13.31 -26.14
C SER A 122 -0.44 -13.77 -27.03
N PRO A 123 -0.24 -15.08 -27.22
CA PRO A 123 0.79 -15.52 -28.14
C PRO A 123 0.38 -14.86 -29.45
N LEU A 124 1.19 -13.91 -29.89
CA LEU A 124 1.25 -13.49 -31.27
C LEU A 124 1.67 -14.77 -31.99
N PHE A 125 0.70 -15.63 -32.29
CA PHE A 125 0.83 -16.64 -33.30
C PHE A 125 1.03 -15.84 -34.58
N LEU A 126 2.32 -15.68 -34.87
CA LEU A 126 2.90 -15.40 -36.16
C LEU A 126 1.99 -15.93 -37.26
N SER A 127 1.67 -15.05 -38.21
CA SER A 127 1.44 -15.46 -39.59
C SER A 127 2.42 -16.57 -39.95
N ILE A 128 1.86 -17.70 -40.34
CA ILE A 128 2.54 -18.67 -41.19
C ILE A 128 1.74 -18.66 -42.49
N ASP A 129 2.48 -18.54 -43.58
CA ASP A 129 2.09 -18.19 -44.95
C ASP A 129 0.87 -18.91 -45.54
#